data_AF-A0A380X8Z2-F1
#
_entry.id   AF-A0A380X8Z2-F1
#
_cell.length_a   1.000
_cell.length_b   1.000
_cell.length_c   1.000
_cell.angle_alpha   90.00
_cell.angle_beta   90.00
_cell.angle_gamma   90.00
#
_symmetry.space_group_name_H-M   'P 1'
#
loop_
_entity.id
_entity.type
_entity.pdbx_description
1 polymer ?
#
loop_
_entity_poly.entity_id
_entity_poly.type
_entity_poly.pdbx_seq_one_letter_code
_entity_poly.pdbx_strand_id
1 'polypeptide(L)'
;MNENLRNFETALIDIVQQDVVPALGCTEPISLALASATAAHYLGLYPEKIVAKVSPNLMKNGLGVAVPRTGMVGLPIAAAVGALGGDASAGLEVLKKITPEQVEQAKQLLQQHKVKVSIKQTDQILYAESTIYAGEDWVRVVIQGQHTNIILIEKNGDVLFKAEESQAQQIDPYAMFNQLKAKDIFDFATQIELKRSNLSSKRKNLMRHYQRKGFVTITAYILDARYKNILAMA
;
A
#
# COMPACT_ATOMS: atom_id res chain seq x y z
N MET A 1 23.69 -13.82 -20.42
CA MET A 1 23.08 -12.61 -19.84
C MET A 1 24.00 -11.41 -20.06
N ASN A 2 23.47 -10.29 -20.56
CA ASN A 2 24.23 -9.04 -20.80
C ASN A 2 24.87 -8.52 -19.49
N GLU A 3 26.01 -7.85 -19.53
CA GLU A 3 26.71 -7.34 -18.34
C GLU A 3 25.87 -6.32 -17.56
N ASN A 4 25.15 -5.43 -18.25
CA ASN A 4 24.23 -4.49 -17.60
C ASN A 4 23.15 -5.20 -16.78
N LEU A 5 22.68 -6.37 -17.21
CA LEU A 5 21.65 -7.15 -16.52
C LEU A 5 22.17 -7.82 -15.25
N ARG A 6 23.45 -8.19 -15.21
CA ARG A 6 24.09 -8.78 -14.02
C ARG A 6 24.18 -7.78 -12.88
N ASN A 7 24.41 -6.50 -13.20
CA ASN A 7 24.56 -5.44 -12.19
C ASN A 7 23.25 -5.11 -11.46
N PHE A 8 22.10 -5.37 -12.09
CA PHE A 8 20.78 -5.10 -11.51
C PHE A 8 20.02 -6.37 -11.11
N GLU A 9 20.62 -7.56 -11.28
CA GLU A 9 19.95 -8.84 -11.04
C GLU A 9 19.41 -8.96 -9.61
N THR A 10 20.24 -8.66 -8.60
CA THR A 10 19.82 -8.70 -7.19
C THR A 10 18.71 -7.71 -6.89
N ALA A 11 18.84 -6.46 -7.34
CA ALA A 11 17.83 -5.43 -7.13
C ALA A 11 16.50 -5.75 -7.83
N LEU A 12 16.54 -6.29 -9.05
CA LEU A 12 15.36 -6.79 -9.77
C LEU A 12 14.70 -7.95 -9.04
N ILE A 13 15.50 -8.88 -8.50
CA ILE A 13 15.00 -9.99 -7.69
C ILE A 13 14.35 -9.45 -6.41
N ASP A 14 14.94 -8.47 -5.73
CA ASP A 14 14.40 -7.91 -4.49
C ASP A 14 13.08 -7.18 -4.72
N ILE A 15 12.95 -6.40 -5.79
CA ILE A 15 11.69 -5.75 -6.18
C ILE A 15 10.63 -6.80 -6.50
N VAL A 16 10.98 -7.81 -7.31
CA VAL A 16 10.07 -8.92 -7.60
C VAL A 16 9.71 -9.67 -6.30
N GLN A 17 10.62 -9.82 -5.35
CA GLN A 17 10.33 -10.47 -4.06
C GLN A 17 9.41 -9.65 -3.17
N GLN A 18 9.53 -8.32 -3.19
CA GLN A 18 8.64 -7.38 -2.50
C GLN A 18 7.24 -7.38 -3.16
N ASP A 19 7.18 -7.33 -4.50
CA ASP A 19 5.94 -7.15 -5.27
C ASP A 19 5.20 -8.47 -5.61
N VAL A 20 5.87 -9.64 -5.52
CA VAL A 20 5.28 -10.98 -5.77
C VAL A 20 4.77 -11.65 -4.49
N VAL A 21 4.75 -10.93 -3.36
CA VAL A 21 3.61 -11.10 -2.42
C VAL A 21 2.35 -10.87 -3.25
N PRO A 22 1.29 -11.69 -3.19
CA PRO A 22 0.14 -11.48 -4.07
C PRO A 22 -0.43 -10.07 -3.88
N ALA A 23 0.02 -9.13 -4.71
CA ALA A 23 -0.55 -7.82 -4.89
C ALA A 23 -1.80 -8.01 -5.75
N LEU A 24 -2.78 -8.71 -5.18
CA LEU A 24 -4.15 -8.25 -5.32
C LEU A 24 -4.05 -6.79 -4.91
N GLY A 25 -4.10 -5.84 -5.84
CA GLY A 25 -3.80 -4.43 -5.61
C GLY A 25 -4.76 -3.83 -4.59
N CYS A 26 -4.57 -4.19 -3.32
CA CYS A 26 -5.44 -4.03 -2.17
C CYS A 26 -4.63 -3.48 -0.98
N THR A 27 -3.32 -3.32 -1.13
CA THR A 27 -2.43 -2.89 -0.04
C THR A 27 -2.59 -1.41 0.27
N GLU A 28 -2.91 -0.57 -0.72
CA GLU A 28 -3.11 0.87 -0.51
C GLU A 28 -4.34 1.17 0.37
N PRO A 29 -5.55 0.62 0.11
CA PRO A 29 -6.65 0.76 1.05
C PRO A 29 -6.35 0.14 2.42
N ILE A 30 -5.59 -0.95 2.48
CA ILE A 30 -5.22 -1.60 3.74
C ILE A 30 -4.26 -0.74 4.57
N SER A 31 -3.32 -0.03 3.94
CA SER A 31 -2.46 0.94 4.63
C SER A 31 -3.28 2.06 5.29
N LEU A 32 -4.24 2.63 4.56
CA LEU A 32 -5.13 3.64 5.14
C LEU A 32 -6.04 3.07 6.24
N ALA A 33 -6.55 1.84 6.05
CA ALA A 33 -7.33 1.15 7.07
C ALA A 33 -6.52 0.89 8.35
N LEU A 34 -5.23 0.54 8.23
CA LEU A 34 -4.32 0.35 9.35
C LEU A 34 -4.05 1.67 10.09
N ALA A 35 -3.83 2.77 9.36
CA ALA A 35 -3.70 4.09 9.98
C ALA A 35 -4.96 4.45 10.77
N SER A 36 -6.16 4.22 10.20
CA SER A 36 -7.43 4.44 10.89
C SER A 36 -7.64 3.53 12.10
N ALA A 37 -7.35 2.22 11.98
CA ALA A 37 -7.49 1.28 13.09
C ALA A 37 -6.58 1.66 14.27
N THR A 38 -5.35 2.06 13.96
CA THR A 38 -4.40 2.55 14.96
C THR A 38 -4.92 3.84 15.60
N ALA A 39 -5.40 4.81 14.81
CA ALA A 39 -5.94 6.04 15.37
C ALA A 39 -7.14 5.78 16.30
N ALA A 40 -8.05 4.88 15.92
CA ALA A 40 -9.21 4.52 16.73
C ALA A 40 -8.80 3.80 18.03
N HIS A 41 -7.80 2.92 17.97
CA HIS A 41 -7.25 2.25 19.15
C HIS A 41 -6.74 3.22 20.20
N TYR A 42 -5.95 4.22 19.79
CA TYR A 42 -5.42 5.25 20.71
C TYR A 42 -6.48 6.28 21.14
N LEU A 43 -7.51 6.49 20.31
CA LEU A 43 -8.64 7.35 20.67
C LEU A 43 -9.41 6.73 21.83
N GLY A 44 -9.72 5.43 21.74
CA GLY A 44 -10.45 4.68 22.77
C GLY A 44 -11.95 5.02 22.86
N LEU A 45 -12.46 5.80 21.91
CA LEU A 45 -13.86 6.25 21.81
C LEU A 45 -14.44 5.88 20.45
N TYR A 46 -15.77 5.98 20.32
CA TYR A 46 -16.46 5.72 19.06
C TYR A 46 -16.06 6.77 17.99
N PRO A 47 -15.58 6.35 16.81
CA PRO A 47 -15.24 7.28 15.72
C PRO A 47 -16.45 8.05 15.18
N GLU A 48 -16.46 9.37 15.35
CA GLU A 48 -17.55 10.23 14.87
C GLU A 48 -17.24 10.89 13.52
N LYS A 49 -15.95 11.15 13.25
CA LYS A 49 -15.49 11.76 12.00
C LYS A 49 -14.08 11.29 11.67
N ILE A 50 -13.82 11.08 10.38
CA ILE A 50 -12.54 10.60 9.86
C ILE A 50 -12.08 11.56 8.77
N VAL A 51 -10.88 12.11 8.95
CA VAL A 51 -10.20 12.95 7.95
C VAL A 51 -8.90 12.28 7.58
N ALA A 52 -8.81 11.82 6.33
CA ALA A 52 -7.64 11.17 5.79
C ALA A 52 -6.95 12.03 4.73
N LYS A 53 -5.62 11.93 4.69
CA LYS A 53 -4.79 12.48 3.63
C LYS A 53 -3.84 11.42 3.11
N VAL A 54 -3.71 11.31 1.80
CA VAL A 54 -2.87 10.29 1.17
C VAL A 54 -1.99 10.90 0.08
N SER A 55 -0.84 10.28 -0.20
CA SER A 55 -0.01 10.66 -1.37
C SER A 55 -0.81 10.56 -2.68
N PRO A 56 -0.45 11.32 -3.73
CA PRO A 56 -1.08 11.19 -5.05
C PRO A 56 -1.04 9.75 -5.60
N ASN A 57 0.07 9.04 -5.35
CA ASN A 57 0.25 7.67 -5.80
C ASN A 57 -0.66 6.67 -5.04
N LEU A 58 -0.79 6.81 -3.71
CA LEU A 58 -1.74 6.01 -2.94
C LEU A 58 -3.19 6.36 -3.34
N MET A 59 -3.50 7.64 -3.59
CA MET A 59 -4.84 8.05 -4.07
C MET A 59 -5.22 7.33 -5.36
N LYS A 60 -4.38 7.42 -6.41
CA LYS A 60 -4.70 6.82 -7.72
C LYS A 60 -4.78 5.28 -7.64
N ASN A 61 -3.92 4.66 -6.83
CA ASN A 61 -3.88 3.19 -6.71
C ASN A 61 -5.00 2.66 -5.83
N GLY A 62 -5.44 3.39 -4.80
CA GLY A 62 -6.43 2.91 -3.84
C GLY A 62 -7.89 3.26 -4.15
N LEU A 63 -8.16 4.21 -5.06
CA LEU A 63 -9.52 4.71 -5.29
C LEU A 63 -10.45 3.68 -5.96
N GLY A 64 -9.95 2.93 -6.94
CA GLY A 64 -10.72 1.94 -7.70
C GLY A 64 -10.66 0.51 -7.16
N VAL A 65 -10.07 0.34 -5.98
CA VAL A 65 -9.69 -0.98 -5.45
C VAL A 65 -10.74 -1.52 -4.49
N ALA A 66 -11.06 -2.80 -4.65
CA ALA A 66 -11.94 -3.52 -3.73
C ALA A 66 -11.33 -3.63 -2.32
N VAL A 67 -12.13 -3.30 -1.31
CA VAL A 67 -11.75 -3.42 0.09
C VAL A 67 -12.27 -4.76 0.62
N PRO A 68 -11.39 -5.64 1.13
CA PRO A 68 -11.79 -6.96 1.59
C PRO A 68 -12.96 -6.91 2.59
N ARG A 69 -13.89 -7.86 2.46
CA ARG A 69 -15.04 -8.06 3.37
C ARG A 69 -16.09 -6.95 3.41
N THR A 70 -15.93 -5.87 2.63
CA THR A 70 -16.92 -4.76 2.62
C THR A 70 -17.90 -4.83 1.45
N GLY A 71 -17.52 -5.52 0.36
CA GLY A 71 -18.27 -5.49 -0.91
C GLY A 71 -18.20 -4.13 -1.62
N MET A 72 -17.31 -3.23 -1.19
CA MET A 72 -17.17 -1.87 -1.68
C MET A 72 -15.75 -1.61 -2.17
N VAL A 73 -15.59 -0.49 -2.89
CA VAL A 73 -14.31 -0.04 -3.42
C VAL A 73 -13.91 1.30 -2.82
N GLY A 74 -12.60 1.54 -2.72
CA GLY A 74 -12.04 2.86 -2.47
C GLY A 74 -11.57 3.16 -1.05
N LEU A 75 -10.79 4.23 -0.95
CA LEU A 75 -10.17 4.70 0.29
C LEU A 75 -11.17 5.14 1.38
N PRO A 76 -12.30 5.80 1.08
CA PRO A 76 -13.23 6.22 2.13
C PRO A 76 -13.77 5.04 2.95
N ILE A 77 -14.20 3.96 2.29
CA ILE A 77 -14.72 2.79 3.00
C ILE A 77 -13.59 2.09 3.78
N ALA A 78 -12.38 2.02 3.24
CA ALA A 78 -11.23 1.45 3.94
C ALA A 78 -10.89 2.19 5.23
N ALA A 79 -10.88 3.53 5.20
CA ALA A 79 -10.65 4.35 6.37
C ALA A 79 -11.74 4.12 7.44
N ALA A 80 -13.00 4.03 7.02
CA ALA A 80 -14.15 3.86 7.90
C ALA A 80 -14.19 2.48 8.58
N VAL A 81 -14.07 1.40 7.82
CA VAL A 81 -14.05 0.03 8.40
C VAL A 81 -12.79 -0.22 9.22
N GLY A 82 -11.65 0.37 8.84
CA GLY A 82 -10.44 0.35 9.65
C GLY A 82 -10.67 1.00 11.02
N ALA A 83 -11.29 2.18 11.06
CA ALA A 83 -11.61 2.88 12.31
C ALA A 83 -12.59 2.13 13.22
N LEU A 84 -13.62 1.51 12.64
CA LEU A 84 -14.71 0.90 13.41
C LEU A 84 -14.45 -0.55 13.84
N GLY A 85 -13.60 -1.28 13.12
CA GLY A 85 -13.38 -2.70 13.40
C GLY A 85 -12.01 -3.25 13.05
N GLY A 86 -11.09 -2.42 12.56
CA GLY A 86 -9.75 -2.87 12.22
C GLY A 86 -8.94 -3.27 13.45
N ASP A 87 -8.13 -4.32 13.31
CA ASP A 87 -7.16 -4.74 14.34
C ASP A 87 -5.83 -4.01 14.12
N ALA A 88 -5.56 -2.99 14.95
CA ALA A 88 -4.37 -2.15 14.85
C ALA A 88 -3.04 -2.94 14.92
N SER A 89 -3.06 -4.15 15.50
CA SER A 89 -1.86 -4.99 15.64
C SER A 89 -1.65 -5.96 14.46
N ALA A 90 -2.62 -6.08 13.55
CA ALA A 90 -2.63 -7.13 12.53
C ALA A 90 -1.93 -6.74 11.21
N GLY A 91 -1.34 -5.55 11.12
CA GLY A 91 -0.62 -5.09 9.91
C GLY A 91 -1.50 -5.18 8.65
N LEU A 92 -1.05 -5.94 7.65
CA LEU A 92 -1.83 -6.14 6.41
C LEU A 92 -3.11 -6.97 6.60
N GLU A 93 -3.25 -7.66 7.74
CA GLU A 93 -4.47 -8.39 8.10
C GLU A 93 -5.44 -7.55 8.95
N VAL A 94 -5.29 -6.22 9.00
CA VAL A 94 -6.12 -5.29 9.80
C VAL A 94 -7.63 -5.54 9.68
N LEU A 95 -8.13 -5.92 8.49
CA LEU A 95 -9.55 -6.14 8.25
C LEU A 95 -10.03 -7.59 8.47
N LYS A 96 -9.16 -8.50 8.92
CA LYS A 96 -9.46 -9.94 8.99
C LYS A 96 -10.60 -10.30 9.95
N LYS A 97 -10.82 -9.49 10.99
CA LYS A 97 -11.79 -9.74 12.06
C LYS A 97 -13.02 -8.82 12.02
N ILE A 98 -13.15 -7.97 10.99
CA ILE A 98 -14.30 -7.05 10.93
C ILE A 98 -15.62 -7.83 10.79
N THR A 99 -16.66 -7.30 11.42
CA THR A 99 -18.00 -7.87 11.39
C THR A 99 -18.91 -7.16 10.39
N PRO A 100 -20.01 -7.80 9.92
CA PRO A 100 -20.99 -7.15 9.05
C PRO A 100 -21.60 -5.87 9.64
N GLU A 101 -21.80 -5.83 10.96
CA GLU A 101 -22.34 -4.67 11.67
C GLU A 101 -21.39 -3.47 11.58
N GLN A 102 -20.08 -3.69 11.74
CA GLN A 102 -19.06 -2.66 11.59
C GLN A 102 -18.99 -2.14 10.14
N VAL A 103 -19.17 -3.03 9.15
CA VAL A 103 -19.26 -2.63 7.74
C VAL A 103 -20.48 -1.74 7.50
N GLU A 104 -21.62 -2.03 8.11
CA GLU A 104 -22.82 -1.21 7.96
C GLU A 104 -22.69 0.14 8.67
N GLN A 105 -22.10 0.19 9.87
CA GLN A 105 -21.75 1.44 10.55
C GLN A 105 -20.79 2.29 9.72
N ALA A 106 -19.80 1.68 9.07
CA ALA A 106 -18.88 2.37 8.18
C ALA A 106 -19.60 3.01 6.99
N LYS A 107 -20.53 2.28 6.36
CA LYS A 107 -21.37 2.82 5.28
C LYS A 107 -22.21 4.00 5.75
N GLN A 108 -22.75 3.95 6.96
CA GLN A 108 -23.51 5.06 7.53
C GLN A 108 -22.64 6.32 7.72
N LEU A 109 -21.40 6.17 8.21
CA LEU A 109 -20.47 7.32 8.30
C LEU A 109 -20.19 7.94 6.92
N LEU A 110 -20.07 7.12 5.88
CA LEU A 110 -19.89 7.59 4.50
C LEU A 110 -21.12 8.36 4.02
N GLN A 111 -22.33 7.83 4.19
CA GLN A 111 -23.59 8.48 3.82
C GLN A 111 -23.80 9.81 4.57
N GLN A 112 -23.36 9.88 5.82
CA GLN A 112 -23.39 11.09 6.65
C GLN A 112 -22.28 12.09 6.31
N HIS A 113 -21.45 11.82 5.28
CA HIS A 113 -20.33 12.67 4.88
C HIS A 113 -19.31 12.91 6.01
N LYS A 114 -19.22 11.97 6.95
CA LYS A 114 -18.29 12.02 8.10
C LYS A 114 -16.90 11.49 7.77
N VAL A 115 -16.69 10.99 6.56
CA VAL A 115 -15.39 10.48 6.09
C VAL A 115 -14.93 11.30 4.89
N LYS A 116 -13.78 11.96 5.04
CA LYS A 116 -13.17 12.76 3.97
C LYS A 116 -11.77 12.25 3.69
N VAL A 117 -11.49 11.91 2.43
CA VAL A 117 -10.15 11.56 1.96
C VAL A 117 -9.69 12.62 0.97
N SER A 118 -8.46 13.10 1.11
CA SER A 118 -7.88 14.13 0.25
C SER A 118 -6.42 13.85 -0.07
N ILE A 119 -5.87 14.54 -1.07
CA ILE A 119 -4.47 14.41 -1.44
C ILE A 119 -3.61 15.27 -0.52
N LYS A 120 -2.55 14.68 0.04
CA LYS A 120 -1.43 15.40 0.66
C LYS A 120 -0.39 15.68 -0.43
N GLN A 121 0.01 16.94 -0.59
CA GLN A 121 1.20 17.25 -1.37
C GLN A 121 2.43 16.82 -0.57
N THR A 122 3.15 15.83 -1.10
CA THR A 122 4.29 15.18 -0.47
C THR A 122 5.13 14.49 -1.54
N ASP A 123 6.44 14.47 -1.34
CA ASP A 123 7.39 13.75 -2.21
C ASP A 123 7.40 12.23 -1.93
N GLN A 124 6.66 11.81 -0.92
CA GLN A 124 6.57 10.42 -0.48
C GLN A 124 5.68 9.61 -1.45
N ILE A 125 6.25 8.57 -2.06
CA ILE A 125 5.51 7.65 -2.95
C ILE A 125 4.35 6.96 -2.20
N LEU A 126 4.57 6.62 -0.92
CA LEU A 126 3.57 6.03 -0.06
C LEU A 126 3.42 6.88 1.21
N TYR A 127 2.25 7.48 1.34
CA TYR A 127 1.84 8.26 2.51
C TYR A 127 0.36 8.03 2.79
N ALA A 128 0.03 7.64 4.01
CA ALA A 128 -1.34 7.56 4.52
C ALA A 128 -1.40 8.21 5.91
N GLU A 129 -2.22 9.24 6.05
CA GLU A 129 -2.53 9.93 7.30
C GLU A 129 -4.02 9.73 7.57
N SER A 130 -4.37 9.32 8.79
CA SER A 130 -5.74 9.24 9.26
C SER A 130 -5.86 10.00 10.57
N THR A 131 -6.79 10.96 10.62
CA THR A 131 -7.17 11.65 11.85
C THR A 131 -8.61 11.30 12.18
N ILE A 132 -8.83 10.71 13.35
CA ILE A 132 -10.14 10.31 13.84
C ILE A 132 -10.54 11.20 15.01
N TYR A 133 -11.79 11.64 15.01
CA TYR A 133 -12.36 12.53 16.01
C TYR A 133 -13.53 11.87 16.74
N ALA A 134 -13.67 12.19 18.02
CA ALA A 134 -14.86 11.97 18.84
C ALA A 134 -15.06 13.21 19.73
N GLY A 135 -16.06 14.03 19.43
CA GLY A 135 -16.19 15.36 20.05
C GLY A 135 -14.95 16.24 19.82
N GLU A 136 -14.30 16.67 20.90
CA GLU A 136 -13.07 17.46 20.89
C GLU A 136 -11.80 16.60 20.85
N ASP A 137 -11.89 15.32 21.20
CA ASP A 137 -10.77 14.40 21.19
C ASP A 137 -10.44 13.94 19.76
N TRP A 138 -9.15 13.86 19.47
CA TRP A 138 -8.68 13.34 18.19
C TRP A 138 -7.34 12.62 18.29
N VAL A 139 -7.16 11.67 17.38
CA VAL A 139 -5.88 10.97 17.17
C VAL A 139 -5.51 11.01 15.71
N ARG A 140 -4.26 11.40 15.44
CA ARG A 140 -3.62 11.40 14.12
C ARG A 140 -2.56 10.31 14.06
N VAL A 141 -2.65 9.47 13.03
CA VAL A 141 -1.64 8.45 12.71
C VAL A 141 -1.13 8.66 11.30
N VAL A 142 0.18 8.51 11.11
CA VAL A 142 0.83 8.60 9.80
C VAL A 142 1.62 7.33 9.51
N ILE A 143 1.37 6.75 8.34
CA ILE A 143 2.15 5.66 7.73
C ILE A 143 2.89 6.23 6.53
N GLN A 144 4.18 5.91 6.42
CA GLN A 144 5.04 6.43 5.36
C GLN A 144 6.10 5.42 4.91
N GLY A 145 6.41 5.44 3.61
CA GLY A 145 7.46 4.62 3.00
C GLY A 145 7.03 3.17 2.74
N GLN A 146 6.56 2.46 3.76
CA GLN A 146 6.01 1.09 3.63
C GLN A 146 4.58 1.00 4.18
N HIS A 147 3.80 0.05 3.65
CA HIS A 147 2.34 -0.07 3.89
C HIS A 147 1.93 -0.28 5.35
N THR A 148 2.87 -0.66 6.22
CA THR A 148 2.61 -0.86 7.66
C THR A 148 3.54 -0.06 8.56
N ASN A 149 4.38 0.82 7.99
CA ASN A 149 5.37 1.57 8.74
C ASN A 149 4.76 2.84 9.32
N ILE A 150 4.25 2.75 10.54
CA ILE A 150 3.75 3.88 11.31
C ILE A 150 4.94 4.74 11.74
N ILE A 151 4.92 6.03 11.40
CA ILE A 151 5.97 6.99 11.73
C ILE A 151 5.54 8.04 12.75
N LEU A 152 4.23 8.19 12.99
CA LEU A 152 3.67 9.16 13.92
C LEU A 152 2.37 8.64 14.52
N ILE A 153 2.21 8.80 15.82
CA ILE A 153 0.95 8.71 16.56
C ILE A 153 0.88 9.93 17.48
N GLU A 154 -0.18 10.69 17.36
CA GLU A 154 -0.39 11.93 18.10
C GLU A 154 -1.84 12.00 18.57
N LYS A 155 -2.04 12.36 19.84
CA LYS A 155 -3.36 12.49 20.45
C LYS A 155 -3.51 13.88 21.02
N ASN A 156 -4.50 14.63 20.57
CA ASN A 156 -4.78 15.99 21.08
C ASN A 156 -3.56 16.95 21.05
N GLY A 157 -2.63 16.76 20.10
CA GLY A 157 -1.39 17.53 19.99
C GLY A 157 -0.18 16.91 20.72
N ASP A 158 -0.41 15.93 21.58
CA ASP A 158 0.67 15.20 22.27
C ASP A 158 1.18 14.05 21.39
N VAL A 159 2.47 14.09 21.05
CA VAL A 159 3.11 13.04 20.25
C VAL A 159 3.42 11.83 21.13
N LEU A 160 2.65 10.75 20.94
CA LEU A 160 2.79 9.49 21.67
C LEU A 160 3.88 8.61 21.07
N PHE A 161 4.06 8.69 19.76
CA PHE A 161 5.09 7.96 19.03
C PHE A 161 5.55 8.78 17.84
N LYS A 162 6.86 8.86 17.62
CA LYS A 162 7.45 9.39 16.39
C LYS A 162 8.68 8.54 16.05
N ALA A 163 8.69 7.96 14.86
CA ALA A 163 9.89 7.29 14.37
C ALA A 163 10.98 8.34 14.13
N GLU A 164 12.23 8.02 14.49
CA GLU A 164 13.35 8.86 14.11
C GLU A 164 13.41 8.93 12.58
N GLU A 165 13.64 10.13 12.04
CA GLU A 165 13.91 10.31 10.63
C GLU A 165 15.21 9.60 10.30
N SER A 166 15.15 8.32 9.97
CA SER A 166 16.23 7.70 9.23
C SER A 166 16.32 8.47 7.92
N GLN A 167 17.44 9.18 7.71
CA GLN A 167 17.87 9.75 6.42
C GLN A 167 18.13 8.64 5.38
N ALA A 168 17.36 7.55 5.40
CA ALA A 168 17.25 6.67 4.28
C ALA A 168 16.65 7.52 3.16
N GLN A 169 17.52 8.02 2.27
CA GLN A 169 17.12 8.47 0.96
C GLN A 169 16.09 7.45 0.46
N GLN A 170 14.88 7.92 0.17
CA GLN A 170 13.94 7.11 -0.58
C GLN A 170 14.55 6.92 -1.95
N ILE A 171 15.36 5.88 -2.06
CA ILE A 171 15.72 5.32 -3.35
C ILE A 171 14.41 4.76 -3.85
N ASP A 172 13.79 5.46 -4.80
CA ASP A 172 12.73 4.86 -5.60
C ASP A 172 13.28 3.50 -6.06
N PRO A 173 12.75 2.38 -5.55
CA PRO A 173 13.28 1.06 -5.91
C PRO A 173 13.15 0.84 -7.42
N TYR A 174 12.25 1.58 -8.09
CA TYR A 174 12.07 1.56 -9.53
C TYR A 174 13.01 2.50 -10.29
N ALA A 175 13.81 3.35 -9.64
CA ALA A 175 14.71 4.29 -10.31
C ALA A 175 15.72 3.61 -11.25
N MET A 176 16.14 2.38 -10.91
CA MET A 176 17.01 1.59 -11.78
C MET A 176 16.37 1.24 -13.13
N PHE A 177 15.03 1.23 -13.24
CA PHE A 177 14.34 1.01 -14.51
C PHE A 177 14.59 2.13 -15.52
N ASN A 178 15.03 3.31 -15.08
CA ASN A 178 15.46 4.39 -15.99
C ASN A 178 16.76 4.04 -16.73
N GLN A 179 17.56 3.11 -16.20
CA GLN A 179 18.83 2.66 -16.78
C GLN A 179 18.69 1.39 -17.62
N LEU A 180 17.50 0.78 -17.65
CA LEU A 180 17.21 -0.46 -18.38
C LEU A 180 16.40 -0.15 -19.65
N LYS A 181 16.55 -0.96 -20.70
CA LYS A 181 15.64 -0.94 -21.86
C LYS A 181 14.56 -2.00 -21.69
N ALA A 182 13.43 -1.84 -22.40
CA ALA A 182 12.36 -2.84 -22.41
C ALA A 182 12.87 -4.24 -22.80
N LYS A 183 13.85 -4.30 -23.72
CA LYS A 183 14.54 -5.55 -24.09
C LYS A 183 15.31 -6.17 -22.92
N ASP A 184 16.00 -5.38 -22.10
CA ASP A 184 16.76 -5.91 -20.96
C ASP A 184 15.80 -6.53 -19.93
N ILE A 185 14.67 -5.85 -19.66
CA ILE A 185 13.62 -6.36 -18.77
C ILE A 185 13.01 -7.67 -19.32
N PHE A 186 12.76 -7.73 -20.63
CA PHE A 186 12.25 -8.93 -21.29
C PHE A 186 13.26 -10.09 -21.22
N ASP A 187 14.54 -9.81 -21.49
CA ASP A 187 15.62 -10.79 -21.43
C ASP A 187 15.78 -11.31 -19.98
N PHE A 188 15.74 -10.44 -18.98
CA PHE A 188 15.74 -10.83 -17.56
C PHE A 188 14.59 -11.79 -17.24
N ALA A 189 13.37 -11.40 -17.59
CA ALA A 189 12.18 -12.14 -17.24
C ALA A 189 12.06 -13.50 -17.95
N THR A 190 12.75 -13.67 -19.08
CA THR A 190 12.77 -14.92 -19.87
C THR A 190 13.99 -15.80 -19.56
N GLN A 191 15.11 -15.23 -19.09
CA GLN A 191 16.36 -15.95 -18.84
C GLN A 191 16.62 -16.26 -17.37
N ILE A 192 15.83 -15.72 -16.43
CA ILE A 192 16.03 -15.99 -15.00
C ILE A 192 15.83 -17.49 -14.68
N GLU A 193 16.92 -18.19 -14.33
CA GLU A 193 16.84 -19.57 -13.86
C GLU A 193 16.26 -19.60 -12.45
N LEU A 194 14.99 -20.00 -12.33
CA LEU A 194 14.25 -20.19 -11.05
C LEU A 194 14.91 -21.15 -10.05
N LYS A 195 16.00 -21.83 -10.45
CA LYS A 195 16.78 -22.74 -9.61
C LYS A 195 17.73 -22.04 -8.63
N ARG A 196 18.21 -20.82 -8.94
CA ARG A 196 19.24 -20.14 -8.13
C ARG A 196 18.72 -19.23 -7.02
N SER A 197 17.43 -18.93 -6.99
CA SER A 197 16.87 -17.99 -6.02
C SER A 197 16.28 -18.70 -4.80
N ASN A 198 16.53 -18.13 -3.61
CA ASN A 198 15.91 -18.48 -2.31
C ASN A 198 14.40 -18.17 -2.27
N LEU A 199 13.70 -18.27 -3.41
CA LEU A 199 12.26 -18.06 -3.51
C LEU A 199 11.52 -19.23 -2.84
N SER A 200 10.54 -18.90 -2.00
CA SER A 200 9.69 -19.89 -1.35
C SER A 200 8.94 -20.75 -2.37
N SER A 201 8.64 -22.01 -2.01
CA SER A 201 7.98 -22.99 -2.87
C SER A 201 6.64 -22.49 -3.42
N LYS A 202 5.90 -21.71 -2.62
CA LYS A 202 4.63 -21.08 -3.00
C LYS A 202 4.81 -20.04 -4.11
N ARG A 203 5.90 -19.27 -4.07
CA ARG A 203 6.24 -18.22 -5.05
C ARG A 203 6.78 -18.81 -6.37
N LYS A 204 7.58 -19.88 -6.29
CA LYS A 204 8.01 -20.65 -7.48
C LYS A 204 6.82 -21.21 -8.26
N ASN A 205 5.77 -21.66 -7.58
CA ASN A 205 4.54 -22.16 -8.22
C ASN A 205 3.72 -21.05 -8.88
N LEU A 206 3.62 -19.87 -8.25
CA LEU A 206 2.91 -18.72 -8.82
C LEU A 206 3.57 -18.21 -10.10
N MET A 207 4.90 -18.07 -10.11
CA MET A 207 5.64 -17.65 -11.30
C MET A 207 5.53 -18.66 -12.45
N ARG A 208 5.58 -19.98 -12.15
CA ARG A 208 5.33 -21.03 -13.15
C ARG A 208 3.89 -20.99 -13.70
N HIS A 209 2.90 -20.67 -12.86
CA HIS A 209 1.50 -20.55 -13.29
C HIS A 209 1.32 -19.46 -14.35
N TYR A 210 1.94 -18.29 -14.16
CA TYR A 210 1.85 -17.19 -15.11
C TYR A 210 2.72 -17.41 -16.37
N GLN A 211 3.92 -18.00 -16.23
CA GLN A 211 4.72 -18.44 -17.38
C GLN A 211 3.94 -19.40 -18.31
N ARG A 212 3.19 -20.35 -17.75
CA ARG A 212 2.34 -21.27 -18.53
C ARG A 212 1.14 -20.61 -19.22
N LYS A 213 0.72 -19.42 -18.77
CA LYS A 213 -0.37 -18.64 -19.38
C LYS A 213 0.11 -17.63 -20.42
N GLY A 214 1.39 -17.67 -20.82
CA GLY A 214 1.97 -16.74 -21.80
C GLY A 214 2.20 -15.32 -21.26
N PHE A 215 1.89 -15.08 -19.99
CA PHE A 215 2.19 -13.82 -19.32
C PHE A 215 3.55 -13.92 -18.66
N VAL A 216 4.54 -13.25 -19.23
CA VAL A 216 5.77 -12.95 -18.51
C VAL A 216 5.41 -11.91 -17.46
N THR A 217 5.07 -12.36 -16.24
CA THR A 217 4.50 -11.54 -15.15
C THR A 217 5.33 -10.30 -14.84
N ILE A 218 6.65 -10.41 -15.02
CA ILE A 218 7.60 -9.33 -14.80
C ILE A 218 7.50 -8.27 -15.91
N THR A 219 7.31 -8.69 -17.17
CA THR A 219 7.18 -7.76 -18.32
C THR A 219 5.87 -6.98 -18.27
N ALA A 220 4.75 -7.59 -17.89
CA ALA A 220 3.47 -6.89 -17.79
C ALA A 220 3.44 -5.87 -16.64
N TYR A 221 4.05 -6.21 -15.49
CA TYR A 221 4.13 -5.31 -14.33
C TYR A 221 5.08 -4.13 -14.57
N ILE A 222 6.24 -4.38 -15.17
CA ILE A 222 7.22 -3.32 -15.49
C ILE A 222 6.74 -2.44 -16.66
N LEU A 223 6.03 -3.02 -17.63
CA LEU A 223 5.39 -2.23 -18.70
C LEU A 223 4.21 -1.40 -18.17
N ASP A 224 3.37 -1.92 -17.26
CA ASP A 224 2.28 -1.15 -16.62
C ASP A 224 2.82 0.01 -15.75
N ALA A 225 3.89 -0.24 -15.00
CA ALA A 225 4.60 0.79 -14.23
C ALA A 225 5.20 1.89 -15.14
N ARG A 226 5.78 1.52 -16.31
CA ARG A 226 6.25 2.51 -17.30
C ARG A 226 5.10 3.25 -18.01
N TYR A 227 4.02 2.56 -18.37
CA TYR A 227 2.90 3.20 -19.08
C TYR A 227 2.22 4.27 -18.22
N LYS A 228 2.10 4.02 -16.91
CA LYS A 228 1.57 4.97 -15.95
C LYS A 228 2.48 6.20 -15.72
N ASN A 229 3.79 6.08 -15.90
CA ASN A 229 4.72 7.21 -15.80
C ASN A 229 4.84 8.02 -17.11
N ILE A 230 4.73 7.38 -18.28
CA ILE A 230 4.72 8.10 -19.57
C ILE A 230 3.46 8.95 -19.74
N LEU A 231 2.30 8.47 -19.27
CA LEU A 231 1.05 9.24 -19.24
C LEU A 231 1.03 10.35 -18.18
N ALA A 232 1.94 10.35 -17.21
CA ALA A 232 2.07 11.41 -16.20
C ALA A 232 3.03 12.53 -16.63
N MET A 233 3.76 12.34 -17.74
CA MET A 233 4.68 13.33 -18.33
C MET A 233 4.16 13.95 -19.64
N ALA A 234 2.90 13.67 -20.01
CA ALA A 234 2.16 14.27 -21.12
C ALA A 234 0.92 14.98 -20.57
#